data_AF-A0A4U2DD76-F1
#
_entry.id   AF-A0A4U2DD76-F1
#
_cell.length_a   1.000
_cell.length_b   1.000
_cell.length_c   1.000
_cell.angle_alpha   90.00
_cell.angle_beta   90.00
_cell.angle_gamma   90.00
#
_symmetry.space_group_name_H-M   'P 1'
#
loop_
_entity.id
_entity.type
_entity.pdbx_description
1 polymer ?
#
loop_
_entity_poly.entity_id
_entity_poly.type
_entity_poly.pdbx_seq_one_letter_code
_entity_poly.pdbx_strand_id
1 'polypeptide(L)'
;MKFKIGTVDFYNVYIPLLWGKRAVLSHSDGKLSIIDLSGSAARLEVMADEAWVGIEFSEKEDGMVIFDKGEKSYFYSPSRKLLRDLKGNLPECELGRNGTRIGTSTISGSTVSGFGVGLGVSEEGFFMGGPVPEGLAKLEV
;
A
#
# COMPACT_ATOMS: atom_id res chain seq x y z
N MET A 1 -12.04 9.72 8.96
CA MET A 1 -10.58 9.44 8.97
C MET A 1 -9.93 10.28 7.88
N LYS A 2 -8.74 10.85 8.13
CA LYS A 2 -8.00 11.64 7.14
C LYS A 2 -6.64 10.99 6.91
N PHE A 3 -6.35 10.66 5.66
CA PHE A 3 -5.04 10.15 5.25
C PHE A 3 -4.45 11.06 4.18
N LYS A 4 -3.12 11.06 4.11
CA LYS A 4 -2.38 11.74 3.05
C LYS A 4 -1.36 10.80 2.45
N ILE A 5 -1.46 10.53 1.16
CA ILE A 5 -0.46 9.75 0.44
C ILE A 5 0.09 10.62 -0.67
N GLY A 6 1.40 10.91 -0.60
CA GLY A 6 2.04 11.89 -1.46
C GLY A 6 1.35 13.25 -1.37
N THR A 7 0.78 13.70 -2.50
CA THR A 7 0.02 14.96 -2.59
C THR A 7 -1.50 14.76 -2.60
N VAL A 8 -1.98 13.53 -2.44
CA VAL A 8 -3.42 13.20 -2.46
C VAL A 8 -3.96 13.15 -1.04
N ASP A 9 -5.04 13.90 -0.80
CA ASP A 9 -5.77 13.88 0.47
C ASP A 9 -6.97 12.93 0.38
N PHE A 10 -7.12 12.06 1.39
CA PHE A 10 -8.21 11.10 1.50
C PHE A 10 -9.07 11.41 2.73
N TYR A 11 -10.37 11.61 2.52
CA TYR A 11 -11.33 11.90 3.59
C TYR A 11 -12.44 10.85 3.64
N ASN A 12 -12.70 10.31 4.82
CA ASN A 12 -13.72 9.25 4.99
C ASN A 12 -13.51 8.07 4.03
N VAL A 13 -12.24 7.70 3.86
CA VAL A 13 -11.79 6.52 3.11
C VAL A 13 -11.25 5.51 4.11
N TYR A 14 -11.61 4.24 3.95
CA TYR A 14 -11.14 3.16 4.82
C TYR A 14 -9.74 2.69 4.43
N ILE A 15 -9.48 2.51 3.14
CA ILE A 15 -8.18 2.11 2.60
C ILE A 15 -7.69 3.18 1.60
N PRO A 16 -6.75 4.06 1.99
CA PRO A 16 -6.25 5.12 1.11
C PRO A 16 -5.63 4.59 -0.17
N LEU A 17 -4.74 3.60 -0.05
CA LEU A 17 -4.14 2.89 -1.16
C LEU A 17 -4.29 1.38 -0.95
N LEU A 18 -4.90 0.72 -1.92
CA LEU A 18 -4.93 -0.73 -2.05
C LEU A 18 -3.97 -1.14 -3.18
N TRP A 19 -2.83 -1.72 -2.84
CA TRP A 19 -1.83 -2.19 -3.80
C TRP A 19 -1.89 -3.72 -3.91
N GLY A 20 -2.48 -4.20 -4.99
CA GLY A 20 -2.93 -5.59 -5.13
C GLY A 20 -3.95 -5.93 -4.06
N LYS A 21 -3.51 -6.73 -3.08
CA LYS A 21 -4.30 -7.10 -1.89
C LYS A 21 -3.73 -6.52 -0.60
N ARG A 22 -2.90 -5.48 -0.68
CA ARG A 22 -2.26 -4.84 0.47
C ARG A 22 -2.83 -3.46 0.72
N ALA A 23 -3.33 -3.21 1.93
CA ALA A 23 -3.67 -1.86 2.35
C ALA A 23 -2.39 -1.13 2.76
N VAL A 24 -2.18 0.05 2.18
CA VAL A 24 -1.09 0.96 2.52
C VAL A 24 -1.69 2.18 3.22
N LEU A 25 -1.32 2.35 4.49
CA LEU A 25 -1.83 3.39 5.36
C LEU A 25 -0.69 4.36 5.69
N SER A 26 -0.96 5.66 5.62
CA SER A 26 -0.02 6.68 6.08
C SER A 26 -0.31 7.14 7.50
N HIS A 27 0.75 7.35 8.26
CA HIS A 27 0.72 7.95 9.59
C HIS A 27 0.89 9.46 9.49
N SER A 28 0.58 10.17 10.58
CA SER A 28 0.70 11.63 10.65
C SER A 28 2.14 12.14 10.51
N ASP A 29 3.12 11.31 10.87
CA ASP A 29 4.55 11.59 10.74
C ASP A 29 5.12 11.22 9.35
N GLY A 30 4.27 10.73 8.43
CA GLY A 30 4.65 10.33 7.08
C GLY A 30 5.21 8.91 6.98
N LYS A 31 5.29 8.15 8.07
CA LYS A 31 5.57 6.71 8.03
C LYS A 31 4.42 5.95 7.39
N LEU A 32 4.68 4.75 6.88
CA LEU A 32 3.65 3.88 6.30
C LEU A 32 3.50 2.59 7.09
N SER A 33 2.27 2.09 7.13
CA SER A 33 1.99 0.70 7.47
C SER A 33 1.45 -0.03 6.24
N ILE A 34 1.80 -1.31 6.12
CA ILE A 34 1.37 -2.19 5.03
C ILE A 34 0.74 -3.42 5.67
N ILE A 35 -0.49 -3.72 5.27
CA ILE A 35 -1.28 -4.85 5.79
C ILE A 35 -1.67 -5.73 4.62
N ASP A 36 -1.27 -6.99 4.65
CA ASP A 36 -1.72 -8.01 3.71
C ASP A 36 -3.14 -8.45 4.05
N LEU A 37 -4.01 -8.34 3.05
CA LEU A 37 -5.42 -8.62 3.17
C LEU A 37 -5.85 -9.79 2.24
N SER A 38 -4.89 -10.59 1.76
CA SER A 38 -5.14 -11.70 0.85
C SER A 38 -5.63 -12.99 1.52
N GLY A 39 -5.43 -13.12 2.84
CA GLY A 39 -5.82 -14.28 3.65
C GLY A 39 -7.25 -14.22 4.20
N SER A 40 -7.56 -15.09 5.16
CA SER A 40 -8.82 -15.07 5.91
C SER A 40 -8.82 -14.04 7.04
N ALA A 41 -7.63 -13.61 7.48
CA ALA A 41 -7.42 -12.58 8.49
C ALA A 41 -6.39 -11.58 7.98
N ALA A 42 -6.52 -10.32 8.41
CA ALA A 42 -5.56 -9.27 8.06
C ALA A 42 -4.21 -9.53 8.75
N ARG A 43 -3.12 -9.46 7.98
CA ARG A 43 -1.75 -9.67 8.48
C ARG A 43 -0.93 -8.41 8.32
N LEU A 44 -0.50 -7.83 9.43
CA LEU A 44 0.40 -6.67 9.43
C LEU A 44 1.80 -7.10 8.94
N GLU A 45 2.29 -6.45 7.88
CA GLU A 45 3.61 -6.70 7.28
C GLU A 45 4.59 -5.56 7.59
N VAL A 46 4.15 -4.32 7.57
CA VAL A 46 4.99 -3.17 7.92
C VAL A 46 4.23 -2.28 8.89
N MET A 47 4.85 -1.90 9.99
CA MET A 47 4.33 -0.93 10.95
C MET A 47 5.25 0.27 11.01
N ALA A 48 4.74 1.43 10.61
CA ALA A 48 5.47 2.69 10.71
C ALA A 48 6.92 2.58 10.15
N ASP A 49 7.02 2.18 8.88
CA ASP A 49 8.26 1.95 8.12
C ASP A 49 9.16 0.79 8.58
N GLU A 50 8.76 0.04 9.61
CA GLU A 50 9.51 -1.10 10.15
C GLU A 50 8.82 -2.43 9.84
N ALA A 51 9.59 -3.48 9.56
CA ALA A 51 9.05 -4.82 9.38
C ALA A 51 8.33 -5.28 10.66
N TRP A 52 7.13 -5.83 10.53
CA TRP A 52 6.38 -6.31 11.69
C TRP A 52 7.00 -7.56 12.32
N VAL A 53 6.82 -7.72 13.63
CA VAL A 53 7.30 -8.90 14.35
C VAL A 53 6.58 -10.15 13.86
N GLY A 54 7.34 -11.20 13.56
CA GLY A 54 6.80 -12.49 13.15
C GLY A 54 6.56 -12.64 11.65
N ILE A 55 7.01 -11.68 10.83
CA ILE A 55 7.09 -11.85 9.38
C ILE A 55 8.51 -12.24 8.95
N GLU A 56 8.61 -12.88 7.79
CA GLU A 56 9.88 -13.16 7.15
C GLU A 56 10.28 -11.98 6.26
N PHE A 57 11.46 -11.40 6.52
CA PHE A 57 12.01 -10.30 5.74
C PHE A 57 13.53 -10.36 5.63
N SER A 58 14.08 -9.64 4.65
CA SER A 58 15.52 -9.43 4.50
C SER A 58 15.81 -7.94 4.32
N GLU A 59 16.71 -7.41 5.15
CA GLU A 59 17.18 -6.05 5.02
C GLU A 59 18.01 -5.84 3.74
N LYS A 60 17.94 -4.61 3.22
CA LYS A 60 18.68 -4.09 2.08
C LYS A 60 19.10 -2.66 2.42
N GLU A 61 20.06 -2.13 1.66
CA GLU A 61 20.61 -0.79 1.89
C GLU A 61 19.52 0.31 1.91
N ASP A 62 18.53 0.24 1.00
CA ASP A 62 17.47 1.26 0.90
C ASP A 62 16.10 0.83 1.48
N GLY A 63 15.99 -0.39 2.02
CA GLY A 63 14.71 -0.91 2.48
C GLY A 63 14.70 -2.39 2.87
N MET A 64 13.58 -3.06 2.65
CA MET A 64 13.36 -4.45 3.06
C MET A 64 12.65 -5.24 1.96
N VAL A 65 13.03 -6.52 1.82
CA VAL A 65 12.31 -7.50 1.03
C VAL A 65 11.41 -8.29 1.97
N ILE A 66 10.09 -8.26 1.74
CA ILE A 66 9.10 -9.04 2.48
C ILE A 66 8.83 -10.34 1.75
N PHE A 67 8.78 -11.43 2.50
CA PHE A 67 8.51 -12.78 1.98
C PHE A 67 7.07 -13.20 2.29
N ASP A 68 6.49 -13.97 1.37
CA ASP A 68 5.25 -14.69 1.61
C ASP A 68 5.48 -16.17 1.33
N LYS A 69 5.28 -17.01 2.35
CA LYS A 69 5.48 -18.48 2.28
C LYS A 69 6.85 -18.88 1.74
N GLY A 70 7.92 -18.20 2.18
CA GLY A 70 9.30 -18.45 1.76
C GLY A 70 9.68 -17.89 0.39
N GLU A 71 8.75 -17.26 -0.34
CA GLU A 71 9.04 -16.59 -1.60
C GLU A 71 9.14 -15.07 -1.43
N LYS A 72 10.00 -14.42 -2.21
CA LYS A 72 10.05 -12.95 -2.25
C LYS A 72 8.73 -12.41 -2.79
N SER A 73 8.01 -11.65 -1.97
CA SER A 73 6.75 -11.02 -2.38
C SER A 73 7.00 -9.64 -2.95
N TYR A 74 7.52 -8.72 -2.14
CA TYR A 74 7.72 -7.33 -2.58
C TYR A 74 8.91 -6.69 -1.86
N PHE A 75 9.41 -5.61 -2.45
CA PHE A 75 10.39 -4.73 -1.86
C PHE A 75 9.69 -3.45 -1.39
N TYR A 76 10.04 -2.99 -0.19
CA TYR A 76 9.61 -1.72 0.36
C TYR A 76 10.80 -0.86 0.76
N SER A 77 10.84 0.37 0.24
CA SER A 77 11.81 1.40 0.60
C SER A 77 11.13 2.48 1.43
N PRO A 78 11.40 2.57 2.75
CA PRO A 78 10.90 3.65 3.58
C PRO A 78 11.37 5.03 3.13
N SER A 79 12.65 5.15 2.76
CA SER A 79 13.28 6.42 2.38
C SER A 79 12.63 7.02 1.14
N ARG A 80 12.29 6.18 0.16
CA ARG A 80 11.63 6.58 -1.09
C ARG A 80 10.11 6.46 -1.06
N LYS A 81 9.56 5.79 -0.05
CA LYS A 81 8.16 5.36 0.01
C LYS A 81 7.76 4.57 -1.25
N LEU A 82 8.64 3.66 -1.66
CA LEU A 82 8.50 2.85 -2.87
C LEU A 82 8.07 1.42 -2.50
N LEU A 83 6.97 0.97 -3.08
CA LEU A 83 6.55 -0.42 -3.15
C LEU A 83 6.88 -0.96 -4.54
N ARG A 84 7.61 -2.07 -4.61
CA ARG A 84 7.96 -2.75 -5.85
C ARG A 84 7.62 -4.21 -5.73
N ASP A 85 6.79 -4.69 -6.64
CA ASP A 85 6.46 -6.10 -6.69
C ASP A 85 7.66 -6.90 -7.22
N LEU A 86 8.00 -7.98 -6.52
CA LEU A 86 9.09 -8.87 -6.93
C LEU A 86 8.57 -10.07 -7.72
N LYS A 87 7.24 -10.26 -7.79
CA LYS A 87 6.60 -11.26 -8.64
C LYS A 87 6.36 -10.76 -10.07
N GLY A 88 6.30 -9.44 -10.27
CA GLY A 88 6.21 -8.80 -11.59
C GLY A 88 4.78 -8.61 -12.11
N ASN A 89 3.78 -8.77 -11.24
CA ASN A 89 2.36 -8.68 -11.56
C ASN A 89 1.80 -7.27 -11.31
N LEU A 90 2.32 -6.56 -10.32
CA LEU A 90 1.82 -5.23 -9.94
C LEU A 90 2.77 -4.13 -10.41
N PRO A 91 2.23 -2.99 -10.88
CA PRO A 91 3.07 -1.83 -11.15
C PRO A 91 3.68 -1.29 -9.85
N GLU A 92 4.92 -0.79 -9.94
CA GLU A 92 5.58 -0.11 -8.83
C GLU A 92 4.77 1.10 -8.37
N CYS A 93 4.78 1.38 -7.06
CA CYS A 93 4.11 2.53 -6.48
C CYS A 93 5.08 3.35 -5.62
N GLU A 94 5.27 4.64 -5.94
CA GLU A 94 6.15 5.54 -5.20
C GLU A 94 5.36 6.74 -4.68
N LEU A 95 5.30 6.89 -3.35
CA LEU A 95 4.46 7.87 -2.67
C LEU A 95 5.27 9.14 -2.36
N GLY A 96 5.66 9.85 -3.42
CA GLY A 96 6.57 10.98 -3.36
C GLY A 96 5.92 12.30 -2.91
N ARG A 97 6.77 13.27 -2.55
CA ARG A 97 6.34 14.61 -2.13
C ARG A 97 5.62 15.41 -3.23
N ASN A 98 5.89 15.11 -4.49
CA ASN A 98 5.34 15.83 -5.65
C ASN A 98 4.16 15.09 -6.31
N GLY A 99 3.87 13.88 -5.86
CA GLY A 99 2.81 13.04 -6.44
C GLY A 99 3.02 11.58 -6.10
N THR A 100 1.96 10.81 -6.33
CA THR A 100 1.98 9.34 -6.24
C THR A 100 2.22 8.79 -7.64
N ARG A 101 3.35 8.12 -7.83
CA ARG A 101 3.68 7.44 -9.10
C ARG A 101 3.21 6.00 -9.04
N ILE A 102 2.54 5.55 -10.11
CA ILE A 102 2.07 4.17 -10.29
C ILE A 102 2.53 3.72 -11.67
N GLY A 103 3.53 2.83 -11.71
CA GLY A 103 4.24 2.49 -12.94
C GLY A 103 4.81 3.74 -13.61
N THR A 104 4.29 4.09 -14.79
CA THR A 104 4.65 5.28 -15.56
C THR A 104 3.72 6.48 -15.35
N SER A 105 2.62 6.30 -14.64
CA SER A 105 1.63 7.36 -14.40
C SER A 105 1.94 8.11 -13.10
N THR A 106 1.68 9.42 -13.05
CA THR A 106 1.83 10.25 -11.84
C THR A 106 0.52 10.94 -11.52
N ILE A 107 0.06 10.83 -10.28
CA ILE A 107 -1.13 11.48 -9.76
C ILE A 107 -0.69 12.59 -8.79
N SER A 108 -1.19 13.80 -8.97
CA SER A 108 -0.90 14.93 -8.09
C SER A 108 -2.13 15.83 -7.83
N GLY A 109 -2.17 16.48 -6.66
CA GLY A 109 -3.13 17.55 -6.37
C GLY A 109 -4.61 17.14 -6.31
N SER A 110 -4.90 15.89 -5.92
CA SER A 110 -6.27 15.35 -5.90
C SER A 110 -6.82 15.22 -4.48
N THR A 111 -8.15 15.32 -4.35
CA THR A 111 -8.89 14.97 -3.11
C THR A 111 -9.85 13.83 -3.41
N VAL A 112 -9.81 12.77 -2.61
CA VAL A 112 -10.71 11.61 -2.72
C VAL A 112 -11.52 11.50 -1.44
N SER A 113 -12.86 11.39 -1.56
CA SER A 113 -13.74 11.38 -0.40
C SER A 113 -14.93 10.45 -0.57
N GLY A 114 -15.33 9.76 0.51
CA GLY A 114 -16.57 8.98 0.58
C GLY A 114 -16.52 7.58 -0.03
N PHE A 115 -15.32 7.03 -0.26
CA PHE A 115 -15.12 5.71 -0.88
C PHE A 115 -14.59 4.67 0.11
N GLY A 116 -14.85 3.39 -0.18
CA GLY A 116 -14.22 2.26 0.50
C GLY A 116 -12.69 2.31 0.38
N VAL A 117 -12.25 2.35 -0.88
CA VAL A 117 -10.86 2.44 -1.31
C VAL A 117 -10.63 3.77 -2.02
N GLY A 118 -9.56 4.48 -1.66
CA GLY A 118 -9.20 5.76 -2.23
C GLY A 118 -8.52 5.61 -3.60
N LEU A 119 -7.45 4.84 -3.65
CA LEU A 119 -6.68 4.51 -4.83
C LEU A 119 -6.45 3.00 -4.84
N GLY A 120 -6.84 2.32 -5.91
CA GLY A 120 -6.56 0.90 -6.10
C GLY A 120 -5.56 0.68 -7.22
N VAL A 121 -4.65 -0.26 -7.03
CA VAL A 121 -3.64 -0.67 -8.01
C VAL A 121 -3.70 -2.19 -8.12
N SER A 122 -3.87 -2.71 -9.33
CA SER A 122 -3.95 -4.13 -9.63
C SER A 122 -3.10 -4.46 -10.86
N GLU A 123 -3.10 -5.73 -11.26
CA GLU A 123 -2.46 -6.21 -12.49
C GLU A 123 -3.10 -5.59 -13.75
N GLU A 124 -4.38 -5.18 -13.66
CA GLU A 124 -5.16 -4.61 -14.76
C GLU A 124 -4.99 -3.08 -14.89
N GLY A 125 -4.39 -2.43 -13.90
CA GLY A 125 -4.18 -0.98 -13.89
C GLY A 125 -4.43 -0.35 -12.53
N PHE A 126 -4.90 0.90 -12.52
CA PHE A 126 -5.25 1.61 -11.30
C PHE A 126 -6.58 2.34 -11.44
N PHE A 127 -7.25 2.58 -10.30
CA PHE A 127 -8.51 3.31 -10.22
C PHE A 127 -8.53 4.25 -9.02
N MET A 128 -9.33 5.31 -9.07
CA MET A 128 -9.56 6.24 -7.97
C MET A 128 -11.01 6.18 -7.52
N GLY A 129 -11.22 5.98 -6.22
CA GLY A 129 -12.54 5.87 -5.61
C GLY A 129 -13.26 4.58 -5.99
N GLY A 130 -13.30 3.62 -5.06
CA GLY A 130 -13.99 2.34 -5.28
C GLY A 130 -14.61 1.77 -4.00
N PRO A 131 -15.46 0.74 -4.13
CA PRO A 131 -15.93 -0.02 -2.98
C PRO A 131 -14.77 -0.77 -2.33
N VAL A 132 -14.95 -1.21 -1.08
CA VAL A 132 -14.05 -2.21 -0.48
C VAL A 132 -14.23 -3.52 -1.26
N PRO A 133 -13.15 -4.12 -1.83
CA PRO A 133 -13.27 -5.38 -2.54
C PRO A 133 -13.94 -6.46 -1.68
N GLU A 134 -14.79 -7.30 -2.29
CA GLU A 134 -15.58 -8.30 -1.56
C GLU A 134 -14.74 -9.25 -0.72
N GLY A 135 -13.56 -9.63 -1.19
CA GLY A 135 -12.63 -10.47 -0.42
C GLY A 135 -12.16 -9.80 0.87
N LEU A 136 -12.09 -8.46 0.90
CA LEU A 136 -11.71 -7.68 2.07
C LEU A 136 -12.87 -7.48 3.03
N ALA A 137 -14.10 -7.38 2.52
CA ALA A 137 -15.31 -7.28 3.35
C ALA A 137 -15.55 -8.54 4.20
N LYS A 138 -14.89 -9.65 3.86
CA LYS A 138 -14.97 -10.95 4.55
C LYS A 138 -13.83 -11.17 5.55
N LEU A 139 -12.89 -10.24 5.68
CA LEU A 139 -11.79 -10.37 6.63
C LEU A 139 -12.31 -10.21 8.05
N GLU A 140 -11.98 -11.18 8.89
CA GLU A 140 -12.18 -11.08 10.34
C GLU A 140 -11.01 -10.25 10.91
N VAL A 141 -11.36 -9.25 11.73
CA VAL A 141 -10.42 -8.32 12.41
C VAL A 141 -10.13 -8.81 13.81
#